data_AF-A0A961G2Y9-F1
#
_entry.id   AF-A0A961G2Y9-F1
#
_cell.length_a   1.000
_cell.length_b   1.000
_cell.length_c   1.000
_cell.angle_alpha   90.00
_cell.angle_beta   90.00
_cell.angle_gamma   90.00
#
_symmetry.space_group_name_H-M   'P 1'
#
loop_
_entity.id
_entity.type
_entity.pdbx_description
1 polymer ?
#
loop_
_entity_poly.entity_id
_entity_poly.type
_entity_poly.pdbx_seq_one_letter_code
_entity_poly.pdbx_strand_id
1 'polypeptide(L)'
;MNWKTIQLILLGLGLASCGPESGSTGPRQTPTAIPPTGPGFLSTDDPVMAKWMDERFEAEYRNMTPELIFQQEPISELKCDLRGLPVGAPLFHYASANVSRRELLQAIARFYDLEMTFQGSAGQITHLLVEGPGVRHPSATVPSAPKPVVDDSPIPTPAPVLDPSQESVLLPPGT
;
A
#
# COMPACT_ATOMS: atom_id res chain seq x y z
N MET A 1 -35.04 -46.59 21.90
CA MET A 1 -34.66 -46.37 20.49
C MET A 1 -33.14 -46.31 20.42
N ASN A 2 -32.54 -47.42 19.97
CA ASN A 2 -31.14 -47.53 19.57
C ASN A 2 -30.98 -46.93 18.17
N TRP A 3 -29.87 -46.23 17.89
CA TRP A 3 -29.29 -46.12 16.54
C TRP A 3 -27.92 -45.40 16.57
N LYS A 4 -26.87 -46.21 16.32
CA LYS A 4 -25.58 -45.90 15.69
C LYS A 4 -24.53 -45.00 16.37
N THR A 5 -23.74 -45.69 17.19
CA THR A 5 -22.27 -45.67 17.25
C THR A 5 -21.59 -45.42 15.89
N ILE A 6 -20.67 -44.46 15.83
CA ILE A 6 -19.62 -44.40 14.78
C ILE A 6 -18.27 -44.57 15.48
N GLN A 7 -17.71 -45.76 15.27
CA GLN A 7 -16.31 -46.11 15.52
C GLN A 7 -15.48 -45.62 14.34
N LEU A 8 -14.40 -44.88 14.58
CA LEU A 8 -13.33 -44.65 13.60
C LEU A 8 -11.97 -44.86 14.28
N ILE A 9 -11.62 -46.15 14.32
CA ILE A 9 -10.32 -46.79 14.13
C ILE A 9 -9.08 -45.88 14.33
N LEU A 10 -8.43 -46.12 15.48
CA LEU A 10 -7.00 -45.91 15.72
C LEU A 10 -6.19 -47.05 15.09
N LEU A 11 -5.27 -46.71 14.18
CA LEU A 11 -4.12 -47.51 13.75
C LEU A 11 -3.18 -46.53 13.02
N GLY A 12 -1.91 -46.31 13.30
CA GLY A 12 -0.94 -46.90 14.22
C GLY A 12 0.45 -46.46 13.71
N LEU A 13 1.26 -45.92 14.63
CA LEU A 13 2.73 -45.83 14.65
C LEU A 13 3.51 -45.52 13.36
N GLY A 14 4.11 -44.34 13.34
CA GLY A 14 5.40 -44.07 12.68
C GLY A 14 6.32 -43.33 13.65
N LEU A 15 7.13 -44.06 14.42
CA LEU A 15 8.25 -43.53 15.18
C LEU A 15 9.39 -43.22 14.19
N ALA A 16 9.63 -41.94 13.93
CA ALA A 16 10.91 -41.47 13.43
C ALA A 16 11.46 -40.45 14.46
N SER A 17 12.35 -40.97 15.31
CA SER A 17 13.26 -40.19 16.13
C SER A 17 14.19 -39.38 15.24
N CYS A 18 14.26 -38.06 15.44
CA CYS A 18 15.41 -37.27 15.04
C CYS A 18 15.57 -36.09 16.00
N GLY A 19 16.52 -36.23 16.92
CA GLY A 19 17.45 -35.20 17.44
C GLY A 19 16.90 -33.92 18.08
N PRO A 20 17.32 -33.58 19.31
CA PRO A 20 17.27 -32.20 19.78
C PRO A 20 18.46 -31.45 19.16
N GLU A 21 18.23 -30.66 18.12
CA GLU A 21 19.21 -29.67 17.68
C GLU A 21 18.78 -28.27 18.12
N SER A 22 19.58 -27.75 19.05
CA SER A 22 19.69 -26.37 19.45
C SER A 22 19.69 -25.41 18.26
N GLY A 23 18.92 -24.34 18.43
CA GLY A 23 19.37 -23.01 18.03
C GLY A 23 19.33 -22.71 16.55
N SER A 24 18.21 -22.17 16.10
CA SER A 24 18.27 -20.87 15.45
C SER A 24 16.92 -20.20 15.57
N THR A 25 16.83 -19.26 16.50
CA THR A 25 15.80 -18.24 16.59
C THR A 25 15.87 -17.40 15.31
N GLY A 26 15.33 -17.92 14.21
CA GLY A 26 14.96 -17.10 13.08
C GLY A 26 13.90 -16.13 13.58
N PRO A 27 14.03 -14.81 13.35
CA PRO A 27 12.95 -13.90 13.70
C PRO A 27 11.71 -14.37 12.96
N ARG A 28 10.69 -14.79 13.72
CA ARG A 28 9.31 -14.84 13.26
C ARG A 28 9.07 -13.47 12.65
N GLN A 29 9.06 -13.39 11.31
CA GLN A 29 8.61 -12.22 10.61
C GLN A 29 7.11 -12.14 10.88
N THR A 30 6.74 -11.65 12.06
CA THR A 30 5.58 -10.78 12.18
C THR A 30 5.84 -9.70 11.14
N PRO A 31 5.04 -9.59 10.07
CA PRO A 31 4.89 -8.30 9.46
C PRO A 31 4.21 -7.48 10.55
N THR A 32 5.02 -6.81 11.37
CA THR A 32 4.52 -5.68 12.15
C THR A 32 4.12 -4.70 11.06
N ALA A 33 2.85 -4.78 10.66
CA ALA A 33 2.24 -3.81 9.78
C ALA A 33 2.27 -2.50 10.55
N ILE A 34 3.39 -1.78 10.45
CA ILE A 34 3.49 -0.41 10.90
C ILE A 34 2.39 0.31 10.11
N PRO A 35 1.35 0.86 10.77
CA PRO A 35 0.30 1.54 10.07
C PRO A 35 0.93 2.74 9.35
N PRO A 36 0.88 2.80 8.02
CA PRO A 36 1.23 4.02 7.30
C PRO A 36 0.24 5.15 7.54
N THR A 37 0.62 6.11 8.36
CA THR A 37 -0.10 7.37 8.47
C THR A 37 0.17 8.21 7.20
N GLY A 38 -0.58 7.96 6.14
CA GLY A 38 -0.65 8.82 4.95
C GLY A 38 -1.96 9.61 4.99
N PRO A 39 -1.94 10.95 4.87
CA PRO A 39 -3.16 11.73 4.71
C PRO A 39 -3.72 11.48 3.31
N GLY A 40 -4.71 10.59 3.18
CA GLY A 40 -5.41 10.39 1.91
C GLY A 40 -6.01 9.01 1.66
N PHE A 41 -5.62 7.96 2.40
CA PHE A 41 -6.24 6.65 2.21
C PHE A 41 -7.65 6.64 2.79
N LEU A 42 -8.67 6.48 1.94
CA LEU A 42 -10.09 6.52 2.32
C LEU A 42 -10.42 7.73 3.21
N SER A 43 -9.90 8.91 2.82
CA SER A 43 -10.31 10.19 3.40
C SER A 43 -11.63 10.64 2.79
N THR A 44 -12.45 11.33 3.59
CA THR A 44 -13.76 11.84 3.17
C THR A 44 -14.07 13.13 3.93
N ASP A 45 -14.80 14.04 3.27
CA ASP A 45 -15.31 15.26 3.87
C ASP A 45 -16.62 15.03 4.66
N ASP A 46 -17.23 13.84 4.54
CA ASP A 46 -18.39 13.45 5.34
C ASP A 46 -17.96 13.20 6.81
N PRO A 47 -18.42 14.01 7.79
CA PRO A 47 -17.95 13.92 9.17
C PRO A 47 -18.43 12.66 9.89
N VAL A 48 -19.57 12.09 9.50
CA VAL A 48 -20.12 10.87 10.11
C VAL A 48 -19.31 9.67 9.65
N MET A 49 -19.06 9.56 8.35
CA MET A 49 -18.22 8.51 7.78
C MET A 49 -16.78 8.64 8.26
N ALA A 50 -16.21 9.86 8.28
CA ALA A 50 -14.88 10.09 8.81
C ALA A 50 -14.75 9.61 10.26
N LYS A 51 -15.72 9.96 11.11
CA LYS A 51 -15.75 9.51 12.51
C LYS A 51 -15.87 7.99 12.63
N TRP A 52 -16.76 7.36 11.87
CA TRP A 52 -16.95 5.90 11.90
C TRP A 52 -15.69 5.15 11.40
N MET A 53 -15.00 5.68 10.40
CA MET A 53 -13.73 5.15 9.89
C MET A 53 -12.57 5.28 10.89
N ASP A 54 -12.59 6.34 11.72
CA ASP A 54 -11.55 6.66 12.70
C ASP A 54 -11.82 6.14 14.12
N GLU A 55 -13.02 5.60 14.34
CA GLU A 55 -13.37 4.91 15.59
C GLU A 55 -12.41 3.75 15.86
N ARG A 56 -11.98 3.65 17.12
CA ARG A 56 -10.96 2.71 17.57
C ARG A 56 -11.60 1.48 18.19
N PHE A 57 -11.10 0.31 17.83
CA PHE A 57 -11.57 -0.98 18.34
C PHE A 57 -10.42 -1.99 18.44
N GLU A 58 -10.69 -3.12 19.09
CA GLU A 58 -9.81 -4.29 19.10
C GLU A 58 -10.17 -5.20 17.92
N ALA A 59 -9.14 -5.59 17.15
CA ALA A 59 -9.28 -6.41 15.97
C ALA A 59 -8.37 -7.64 16.06
N GLU A 60 -8.93 -8.81 15.77
CA GLU A 60 -8.17 -10.06 15.63
C GLU A 60 -8.64 -10.85 14.40
N TYR A 61 -7.76 -10.93 13.41
CA TYR A 61 -7.95 -11.65 12.15
C TYR A 61 -6.89 -12.76 12.07
N ARG A 62 -7.34 -14.00 11.97
CA ARG A 62 -6.45 -15.18 11.90
C ARG A 62 -6.78 -16.03 10.69
N ASN A 63 -5.77 -16.33 9.86
CA ASN A 63 -5.90 -17.20 8.70
C ASN A 63 -6.99 -16.74 7.71
N MET A 64 -7.08 -15.43 7.43
CA MET A 64 -8.18 -14.87 6.64
C MET A 64 -7.83 -14.80 5.15
N THR A 65 -8.78 -15.14 4.28
CA THR A 65 -8.70 -14.86 2.83
C THR A 65 -9.26 -13.47 2.54
N PRO A 66 -8.95 -12.84 1.38
CA PRO A 66 -9.51 -11.54 1.04
C PRO A 66 -11.04 -11.51 1.14
N GLU A 67 -11.73 -12.51 0.61
CA GLU A 67 -13.19 -12.60 0.65
C GLU A 67 -13.75 -12.68 2.06
N LEU A 68 -13.12 -13.46 2.94
CA LEU A 68 -13.59 -13.63 4.32
C LEU A 68 -13.44 -12.34 5.12
N ILE A 69 -12.39 -11.55 4.89
CA ILE A 69 -12.15 -10.28 5.61
C ILE A 69 -13.32 -9.32 5.44
N PHE A 70 -13.83 -9.14 4.22
CA PHE A 70 -14.94 -8.22 3.93
C PHE A 70 -16.31 -8.74 4.42
N GLN A 71 -16.37 -9.96 4.95
CA GLN A 71 -17.56 -10.53 5.60
C GLN A 71 -17.48 -10.46 7.13
N GLN A 72 -16.35 -10.03 7.70
CA GLN A 72 -16.17 -9.92 9.14
C GLN A 72 -16.50 -8.52 9.65
N GLU A 73 -17.01 -8.48 10.88
CA GLU A 73 -17.16 -7.23 11.62
C GLU A 73 -15.78 -6.63 11.96
N PRO A 74 -15.63 -5.30 11.93
CA PRO A 74 -16.64 -4.31 11.59
C PRO A 74 -16.66 -3.91 10.10
N ILE A 75 -16.02 -4.67 9.22
CA ILE A 75 -15.91 -4.35 7.78
C ILE A 75 -17.22 -4.67 7.04
N SER A 76 -17.94 -5.72 7.45
CA SER A 76 -19.24 -6.11 6.90
C SER A 76 -20.33 -5.04 7.02
N GLU A 77 -20.20 -4.09 7.95
CA GLU A 77 -21.07 -2.91 8.05
C GLU A 77 -20.97 -2.00 6.82
N LEU A 78 -19.84 -2.03 6.10
CA LEU A 78 -19.71 -1.34 4.82
C LEU A 78 -20.27 -2.19 3.70
N LYS A 79 -21.13 -1.57 2.89
CA LYS A 79 -21.44 -2.11 1.57
C LYS A 79 -20.16 -2.11 0.72
N CYS A 80 -19.63 -3.28 0.40
CA CYS A 80 -18.44 -3.44 -0.42
C CYS A 80 -18.79 -4.01 -1.81
N ASP A 81 -18.24 -3.42 -2.87
CA ASP A 81 -18.23 -3.99 -4.23
C ASP A 81 -16.83 -4.57 -4.48
N LEU A 82 -16.74 -5.90 -4.54
CA LEU A 82 -15.48 -6.65 -4.60
C LEU A 82 -15.20 -7.09 -6.03
N ARG A 83 -14.07 -6.67 -6.60
CA ARG A 83 -13.71 -6.96 -7.99
C ARG A 83 -12.29 -7.50 -8.10
N GLY A 84 -12.15 -8.64 -8.77
CA GLY A 84 -10.85 -9.23 -9.09
C GLY A 84 -9.98 -9.50 -7.87
N LEU A 85 -10.57 -9.90 -6.73
CA LEU A 85 -9.82 -10.27 -5.55
C LEU A 85 -8.83 -11.41 -5.86
N PRO A 86 -7.63 -11.40 -5.26
CA PRO A 86 -6.62 -12.39 -5.56
C PRO A 86 -7.02 -13.77 -5.01
N VAL A 87 -7.14 -14.75 -5.92
CA VAL A 87 -7.46 -16.14 -5.58
C VAL A 87 -6.18 -16.88 -5.17
N GLY A 88 -6.22 -17.63 -4.07
CA GLY A 88 -5.06 -18.35 -3.56
C GLY A 88 -3.98 -17.45 -2.94
N ALA A 89 -4.33 -16.22 -2.57
CA ALA A 89 -3.44 -15.30 -1.88
C ALA A 89 -3.01 -15.85 -0.50
N PRO A 90 -1.86 -15.39 0.04
CA PRO A 90 -1.47 -15.71 1.41
C PRO A 90 -2.57 -15.35 2.42
N LEU A 91 -2.65 -16.12 3.51
CA LEU A 91 -3.63 -15.83 4.55
C LEU A 91 -3.21 -14.61 5.37
N PHE A 92 -4.14 -13.68 5.56
CA PHE A 92 -3.94 -12.48 6.36
C PHE A 92 -4.04 -12.81 7.84
N HIS A 93 -3.10 -12.24 8.59
CA HIS A 93 -3.06 -12.28 10.04
C HIS A 93 -2.85 -10.88 10.58
N TYR A 94 -3.70 -10.46 11.50
CA TYR A 94 -3.64 -9.14 12.10
C TYR A 94 -4.21 -9.18 13.50
N ALA A 95 -3.53 -8.57 14.46
CA ALA A 95 -4.03 -8.39 15.81
C ALA A 95 -3.64 -7.02 16.32
N SER A 96 -4.59 -6.26 16.83
CA SER A 96 -4.35 -4.97 17.48
C SER A 96 -5.44 -4.69 18.50
N ALA A 97 -5.05 -4.27 19.70
CA ALA A 97 -5.99 -3.85 20.74
C ALA A 97 -6.58 -2.46 20.49
N ASN A 98 -6.02 -1.70 19.54
CA ASN A 98 -6.41 -0.32 19.27
C ASN A 98 -6.09 0.04 17.81
N VAL A 99 -7.04 -0.23 16.91
CA VAL A 99 -6.93 0.08 15.48
C VAL A 99 -8.18 0.81 15.00
N SER A 100 -8.05 1.69 14.01
CA SER A 100 -9.22 2.24 13.31
C SER A 100 -9.60 1.43 12.07
N ARG A 101 -10.84 1.57 11.59
CA ARG A 101 -11.30 0.86 10.38
C ARG A 101 -10.46 1.27 9.17
N ARG A 102 -10.10 2.55 9.09
CA ARG A 102 -9.18 3.07 8.06
C ARG A 102 -7.82 2.38 8.09
N GLU A 103 -7.20 2.27 9.27
CA GLU A 103 -5.89 1.62 9.42
C GLU A 103 -5.96 0.13 9.10
N LEU A 104 -7.01 -0.57 9.54
CA LEU A 104 -7.21 -1.98 9.23
C LEU A 104 -7.37 -2.20 7.72
N LEU A 105 -8.26 -1.44 7.06
CA LEU A 105 -8.46 -1.50 5.60
C LEU A 105 -7.18 -1.16 4.85
N GLN A 106 -6.38 -0.22 5.35
CA GLN A 106 -5.09 0.12 4.76
C GLN A 106 -4.06 -1.00 4.88
N ALA A 107 -4.05 -1.72 6.01
CA ALA A 107 -3.20 -2.89 6.21
C ALA A 107 -3.61 -4.04 5.26
N ILE A 108 -4.92 -4.26 5.09
CA ILE A 108 -5.49 -5.25 4.15
C ILE A 108 -5.14 -4.89 2.71
N ALA A 109 -5.37 -3.62 2.32
CA ALA A 109 -5.07 -3.11 1.00
C ALA A 109 -3.60 -3.34 0.62
N ARG A 110 -2.69 -3.05 1.55
CA ARG A 110 -1.25 -3.25 1.33
C ARG A 110 -0.84 -4.71 1.26
N PHE A 111 -1.44 -5.55 2.09
CA PHE A 111 -1.09 -6.97 2.14
C PHE A 111 -1.48 -7.70 0.85
N TYR A 112 -2.62 -7.33 0.26
CA TYR A 112 -3.17 -7.97 -0.94
C TYR A 112 -3.00 -7.16 -2.23
N ASP A 113 -2.32 -6.01 -2.16
CA ASP A 113 -2.19 -5.05 -3.26
C ASP A 113 -3.55 -4.63 -3.85
N LEU A 114 -4.48 -4.26 -2.97
CA LEU A 114 -5.82 -3.83 -3.34
C LEU A 114 -5.89 -2.31 -3.46
N GLU A 115 -6.63 -1.86 -4.46
CA GLU A 115 -7.11 -0.50 -4.58
C GLU A 115 -8.48 -0.37 -3.90
N MET A 116 -8.65 0.67 -3.09
CA MET A 116 -9.89 0.90 -2.35
C MET A 116 -10.32 2.35 -2.50
N THR A 117 -11.56 2.55 -2.96
CA THR A 117 -12.10 3.89 -3.23
C THR A 117 -13.54 3.99 -2.75
N PHE A 118 -13.87 5.08 -2.06
CA PHE A 118 -15.27 5.38 -1.73
C PHE A 118 -16.05 5.75 -2.98
N GLN A 119 -17.21 5.15 -3.15
CA GLN A 119 -18.14 5.44 -4.23
C GLN A 119 -19.43 6.01 -3.69
N GLY A 120 -19.96 7.01 -4.38
CA GLY A 120 -21.03 7.84 -3.86
C GLY A 120 -21.69 8.72 -4.90
N SER A 121 -22.72 9.43 -4.46
CA SER A 121 -23.41 10.42 -5.27
C SER A 121 -23.76 11.63 -4.40
N ALA A 122 -23.61 12.83 -4.96
CA ALA A 122 -23.96 14.08 -4.29
C ALA A 122 -23.34 14.26 -2.88
N GLY A 123 -22.07 13.85 -2.71
CA GLY A 123 -21.35 13.97 -1.44
C GLY A 123 -21.67 12.88 -0.40
N GLN A 124 -22.59 11.96 -0.69
CA GLN A 124 -22.86 10.81 0.15
C GLN A 124 -22.09 9.58 -0.32
N ILE A 125 -21.32 8.98 0.58
CA ILE A 125 -20.67 7.69 0.34
C ILE A 125 -21.73 6.59 0.47
N THR A 126 -21.82 5.74 -0.55
CA THR A 126 -22.82 4.66 -0.63
C THR A 126 -22.20 3.27 -0.50
N HIS A 127 -20.97 3.09 -0.96
CA HIS A 127 -20.25 1.83 -0.88
C HIS A 127 -18.74 2.04 -1.02
N LEU A 128 -17.99 1.01 -0.65
CA LEU A 128 -16.55 0.91 -0.86
C LEU A 128 -16.29 0.00 -2.07
N LEU A 129 -15.65 0.53 -3.11
CA LEU A 129 -15.14 -0.28 -4.22
C LEU A 129 -13.77 -0.84 -3.83
N VAL A 130 -13.60 -2.15 -3.96
CA VAL A 130 -12.37 -2.88 -3.67
C VAL A 130 -11.93 -3.64 -4.91
N GLU A 131 -10.76 -3.30 -5.43
CA GLU A 131 -10.22 -3.85 -6.67
C GLU A 131 -8.88 -4.52 -6.42
N GLY A 132 -8.73 -5.76 -6.90
CA GLY A 132 -7.46 -6.46 -6.84
C GLY A 132 -6.50 -6.08 -7.98
N PRO A 133 -5.24 -6.52 -7.92
CA PRO A 133 -4.15 -6.06 -8.78
C PRO A 133 -4.31 -6.42 -10.26
N GLY A 134 -5.23 -7.34 -10.59
CA GLY A 134 -5.56 -7.72 -11.98
C GLY A 134 -6.64 -6.86 -12.64
N VAL A 135 -7.34 -6.01 -11.88
CA VAL A 135 -8.36 -5.11 -12.42
C VAL A 135 -7.65 -3.91 -13.03
N ARG A 136 -7.32 -4.01 -14.32
CA ARG A 136 -6.71 -2.90 -15.05
C ARG A 136 -7.71 -1.75 -15.13
N HIS A 137 -7.52 -0.73 -14.31
CA HIS A 137 -7.93 0.61 -14.68
C HIS A 137 -7.11 1.00 -15.91
N PRO A 138 -7.72 1.52 -16.99
CA PRO A 138 -6.94 2.28 -17.94
C PRO A 138 -6.36 3.45 -17.15
N SER A 139 -5.12 3.31 -16.68
CA SER A 139 -4.38 4.42 -16.08
C SER A 139 -4.60 5.60 -17.01
N ALA A 140 -5.12 6.69 -16.43
CA ALA A 140 -5.26 7.96 -17.10
C ALA A 140 -4.09 8.12 -18.04
N THR A 141 -4.38 8.20 -19.35
CA THR A 141 -3.38 8.47 -20.36
C THR A 141 -2.65 9.71 -19.87
N VAL A 142 -1.45 9.54 -19.34
CA VAL A 142 -0.52 10.64 -19.15
C VAL A 142 -0.41 11.21 -20.56
N PRO A 143 -0.88 12.44 -20.83
CA PRO A 143 -0.59 13.05 -22.11
C PRO A 143 0.93 13.02 -22.21
N SER A 144 1.42 12.22 -23.17
CA SER A 144 2.85 12.15 -23.46
C SER A 144 3.32 13.58 -23.57
N ALA A 145 4.21 13.98 -22.67
CA ALA A 145 4.85 15.27 -22.74
C ALA A 145 5.30 15.48 -24.20
N PRO A 146 5.05 16.66 -24.79
CA PRO A 146 5.50 16.93 -26.14
C PRO A 146 6.99 16.63 -26.20
N LYS A 147 7.39 15.79 -27.18
CA LYS A 147 8.80 15.51 -27.48
C LYS A 147 9.57 16.83 -27.42
N PRO A 148 10.75 16.89 -26.77
CA PRO A 148 11.60 18.05 -26.89
C PRO A 148 11.88 18.25 -28.37
N VAL A 149 11.37 19.35 -28.92
CA VAL A 149 11.80 19.85 -30.21
C VAL A 149 13.28 20.15 -30.02
N VAL A 150 14.12 19.37 -30.69
CA VAL A 150 15.55 19.67 -30.80
C VAL A 150 15.62 20.94 -31.61
N ASP A 151 15.73 22.06 -30.91
CA ASP A 151 15.96 23.37 -31.48
C ASP A 151 17.41 23.37 -32.00
N ASP A 152 17.53 23.27 -33.33
CA ASP A 152 18.78 23.37 -34.09
C ASP A 152 19.24 24.84 -34.13
N SER A 153 19.52 25.40 -32.95
CA SER A 153 20.12 26.72 -32.83
C SER A 153 21.65 26.59 -32.87
N PRO A 154 22.35 27.26 -33.81
CA PRO A 154 23.80 27.21 -33.89
C PRO A 154 24.47 27.86 -32.67
N ILE A 155 25.46 27.15 -32.12
CA ILE A 155 26.32 27.56 -31.00
C ILE A 155 27.04 28.87 -31.34
N PRO A 156 26.97 29.92 -30.50
CA PRO A 156 27.77 31.13 -30.69
C PRO A 156 29.25 30.86 -30.34
N THR A 157 30.13 31.21 -31.26
CA THR A 157 31.60 31.18 -31.12
C THR A 157 32.07 32.07 -29.95
N PRO A 158 32.98 31.61 -29.07
CA PRO A 158 33.55 32.46 -28.04
C PRO A 158 34.55 33.47 -28.63
N ALA A 159 34.44 34.73 -28.20
CA ALA A 159 35.35 35.81 -28.57
C ALA A 159 36.74 35.62 -27.93
N PRO A 160 37.83 36.11 -28.57
CA PRO A 160 39.19 35.97 -28.07
C PRO A 160 39.44 36.83 -26.82
N VAL A 161 40.09 36.21 -25.83
CA VAL A 161 40.54 36.81 -24.58
C VAL A 161 41.66 37.82 -24.88
N LEU A 162 41.44 39.09 -24.54
CA LEU A 162 42.50 40.11 -24.54
C LEU A 162 43.24 40.08 -23.20
N ASP A 163 44.54 39.81 -23.26
CA ASP A 163 45.50 39.85 -22.15
C ASP A 163 45.96 41.29 -21.88
N PRO A 164 45.78 41.86 -20.67
CA PRO A 164 46.32 43.16 -20.32
C PRO A 164 47.47 43.03 -19.31
N SER A 165 48.54 42.33 -19.69
CA SER A 165 49.86 42.47 -19.05
C SER A 165 50.88 43.05 -20.03
N GLN A 166 50.76 44.34 -20.37
CA GLN A 166 51.91 45.17 -20.78
C GLN A 166 51.85 46.58 -20.19
N GLU A 167 52.64 46.69 -19.14
CA GLU A 167 53.36 47.81 -18.54
C GLU A 167 53.70 49.03 -19.42
N SER A 168 53.75 50.17 -18.70
CA SER A 168 54.77 51.24 -18.77
C SER A 168 54.55 52.54 -19.58
N VAL A 169 54.32 53.61 -18.79
CA VAL A 169 55.07 54.89 -18.73
C VAL A 169 54.94 55.90 -19.90
N LEU A 170 54.41 57.11 -19.62
CA LEU A 170 55.14 58.42 -19.69
C LEU A 170 54.23 59.61 -19.27
N LEU A 171 54.72 60.49 -18.37
CA LEU A 171 54.18 61.83 -18.03
C LEU A 171 54.26 62.81 -19.22
N PRO A 172 53.61 64.00 -19.16
CA PRO A 172 54.36 65.24 -18.84
C PRO A 172 53.49 66.30 -18.08
N PRO A 173 53.86 67.60 -17.94
CA PRO A 173 54.05 68.26 -16.65
C PRO A 173 53.05 69.39 -16.38
N GLY A 174 53.12 69.97 -15.18
CA GLY A 174 52.32 71.13 -14.81
C GLY A 174 52.67 72.42 -15.56
N THR A 175 51.71 73.34 -15.58
CA THR A 175 51.91 74.79 -15.49
C THR A 175 50.67 75.38 -14.84
#